data_AF-A0A8B8F6G5-F1
#
_entry.id   AF-A0A8B8F6G5-F1
#
_cell.length_a   1.000
_cell.length_b   1.000
_cell.length_c   1.000
_cell.angle_alpha   90.00
_cell.angle_beta   90.00
_cell.angle_gamma   90.00
#
_symmetry.space_group_name_H-M   'P 1'
#
loop_
_entity.id
_entity.type
_entity.pdbx_description
1 polymer ?
#
loop_
_entity_poly.entity_id
_entity_poly.type
_entity_poly.pdbx_seq_one_letter_code
_entity_poly.pdbx_strand_id
1 'polypeptide(L)'
;MAFEIKNPGKPRQVRGTNAYKYRNLFVFGVFAFSGLSWFLFEQLPTTKRLKEKIYSGYWDRTPEDNYRLEMIKRNLNPDMKDLMAKRAELSKKEPIVPIKV
;
A
#
# COMPACT_ATOMS: atom_id res chain seq x y z
N MET A 1 -53.74 -26.36 -34.16
CA MET A 1 -52.62 -25.47 -34.54
C MET A 1 -51.56 -25.58 -33.45
N ALA A 2 -50.47 -26.29 -33.72
CA ALA A 2 -49.36 -26.41 -32.78
C ALA A 2 -48.53 -25.13 -32.84
N PHE A 3 -48.37 -24.43 -31.71
CA PHE A 3 -47.43 -23.33 -31.59
C PHE A 3 -46.01 -23.91 -31.60
N GLU A 4 -45.29 -23.74 -32.71
CA GLU A 4 -43.86 -24.01 -32.76
C GLU A 4 -43.14 -23.04 -31.82
N ILE A 5 -42.76 -23.54 -30.64
CA ILE A 5 -41.82 -22.85 -29.76
C ILE A 5 -40.46 -22.96 -30.44
N LYS A 6 -40.12 -21.99 -31.30
CA LYS A 6 -38.76 -21.78 -31.76
C LYS A 6 -37.92 -21.53 -30.52
N ASN A 7 -37.19 -22.54 -30.05
CA ASN A 7 -36.13 -22.34 -29.08
C ASN A 7 -35.20 -21.26 -29.64
N PRO A 8 -35.16 -20.04 -29.08
CA PRO A 8 -34.22 -19.05 -29.52
C PRO A 8 -32.86 -19.59 -29.08
N GLY A 9 -32.14 -20.21 -30.02
CA GLY A 9 -30.85 -20.81 -29.74
C GLY A 9 -30.01 -19.84 -28.91
N LYS A 10 -29.37 -20.35 -27.85
CA LYS A 10 -28.59 -19.54 -26.90
C LYS A 10 -27.82 -18.46 -27.68
N PRO A 11 -27.96 -17.17 -27.32
CA PRO A 11 -27.36 -16.09 -28.10
C PRO A 11 -25.87 -16.40 -28.24
N ARG A 12 -25.43 -16.58 -29.50
CA ARG A 12 -24.06 -16.91 -29.83
C ARG A 12 -23.18 -15.82 -29.22
N GLN A 13 -22.32 -16.18 -28.27
CA GLN A 13 -21.46 -15.25 -27.52
C GLN A 13 -20.32 -14.75 -28.42
N VAL A 14 -20.66 -13.99 -29.45
CA VAL A 14 -19.74 -13.47 -30.45
C VAL A 14 -19.37 -12.04 -30.06
N ARG A 15 -18.11 -11.66 -30.30
CA ARG A 15 -17.63 -10.28 -30.13
C ARG A 15 -18.56 -9.31 -30.86
N GLY A 16 -18.96 -8.22 -30.20
CA GLY A 16 -19.85 -7.19 -30.77
C GLY A 16 -21.33 -7.31 -30.40
N THR A 17 -21.78 -8.46 -29.88
CA THR A 17 -23.17 -8.61 -29.39
C THR A 17 -23.38 -7.89 -28.05
N ASN A 18 -24.60 -7.42 -27.78
CA ASN A 18 -24.93 -6.79 -26.50
C ASN A 18 -24.65 -7.72 -25.30
N ALA A 19 -24.97 -9.01 -25.42
CA ALA A 19 -24.66 -10.00 -24.39
C ALA A 19 -23.16 -10.10 -24.07
N TYR A 20 -22.28 -10.01 -25.09
CA TYR A 20 -20.84 -9.97 -24.90
C TYR A 20 -20.37 -8.68 -24.19
N LYS A 21 -20.93 -7.52 -24.57
CA LYS A 21 -20.63 -6.23 -23.94
C LYS A 21 -21.01 -6.21 -22.46
N TYR A 22 -22.23 -6.64 -22.11
CA TYR A 22 -22.69 -6.67 -20.72
C TYR A 22 -21.88 -7.63 -19.84
N ARG A 23 -21.46 -8.78 -20.37
CA ARG A 23 -20.59 -9.71 -19.64
C ARG A 23 -19.24 -9.07 -19.31
N ASN A 24 -18.61 -8.40 -20.28
CA ASN A 24 -17.34 -7.74 -20.05
C ASN A 24 -17.48 -6.57 -19.07
N LEU A 25 -18.54 -5.76 -19.19
CA LEU A 25 -18.87 -4.70 -18.24
C LEU A 25 -19.02 -5.23 -16.81
N PHE A 26 -19.71 -6.35 -16.63
CA PHE A 26 -19.82 -7.01 -15.34
C PHE A 26 -18.46 -7.43 -14.78
N VAL A 27 -17.63 -8.08 -15.61
CA VAL A 27 -16.27 -8.50 -15.21
C VAL A 27 -15.41 -7.31 -14.84
N PHE A 28 -15.46 -6.22 -15.62
CA PHE A 28 -14.75 -4.98 -15.27
C PHE A 28 -15.27 -4.36 -13.97
N GLY A 29 -16.58 -4.42 -13.71
CA GLY A 29 -17.16 -3.98 -12.43
C GLY A 29 -16.62 -4.77 -11.24
N VAL A 30 -16.50 -6.10 -11.37
CA VAL A 30 -15.92 -6.97 -10.34
C VAL A 30 -14.44 -6.61 -10.10
N PHE A 31 -13.66 -6.38 -11.16
CA PHE A 31 -12.26 -5.97 -11.03
C PHE A 31 -12.12 -4.57 -10.39
N ALA A 32 -12.97 -3.61 -10.77
CA ALA A 32 -12.95 -2.28 -10.19
C ALA A 32 -13.32 -2.33 -8.70
N PHE A 33 -14.36 -3.07 -8.33
CA PHE A 33 -14.79 -3.19 -6.93
C PHE A 33 -13.77 -3.91 -6.06
N SER A 34 -13.18 -5.00 -6.55
CA SER A 34 -12.12 -5.72 -5.83
C SER A 34 -10.86 -4.87 -5.66
N GLY A 35 -10.43 -4.13 -6.69
CA GLY A 35 -9.32 -3.18 -6.60
C GLY A 35 -9.57 -2.06 -5.59
N LEU A 36 -10.78 -1.48 -5.60
CA LEU A 36 -11.17 -0.44 -4.65
C LEU A 36 -11.27 -0.97 -3.21
N SER A 37 -11.81 -2.18 -3.03
CA SER A 37 -11.86 -2.85 -1.73
C SER A 37 -10.45 -3.11 -1.18
N TRP A 38 -9.53 -3.58 -2.03
CA TRP A 38 -8.12 -3.75 -1.66
C TRP A 38 -7.45 -2.42 -1.29
N PHE A 39 -7.66 -1.37 -2.08
CA PHE A 39 -7.11 -0.05 -1.80
C PHE A 39 -7.59 0.50 -0.46
N LEU A 40 -8.90 0.41 -0.18
CA LEU A 40 -9.47 0.82 1.11
C LEU A 40 -8.89 0.00 2.27
N PHE A 41 -8.71 -1.31 2.06
CA PHE A 41 -8.07 -2.18 3.03
C PHE A 41 -6.63 -1.75 3.35
N GLU A 42 -5.82 -1.40 2.35
CA GLU A 42 -4.45 -0.91 2.55
C GLU A 42 -4.37 0.44 3.30
N GLN A 43 -5.43 1.25 3.26
CA GLN A 43 -5.45 2.53 3.98
C GLN A 43 -5.69 2.39 5.48
N LEU A 44 -6.24 1.26 5.93
CA LEU A 44 -6.53 1.02 7.34
C LEU A 44 -5.25 1.05 8.19
N PRO A 45 -5.28 1.64 9.40
CA PRO A 45 -4.10 1.71 10.26
C PRO A 45 -3.63 0.32 10.73
N THR A 46 -4.55 -0.64 10.85
CA THR A 46 -4.25 -2.04 11.22
C THR A 46 -3.44 -2.76 10.16
N THR A 47 -3.78 -2.56 8.88
CA THR A 47 -3.11 -3.20 7.75
C THR A 47 -1.73 -2.60 7.51
N LYS A 48 -1.55 -1.28 7.70
CA LYS A 48 -0.23 -0.64 7.71
C LYS A 48 0.71 -1.25 8.75
N ARG A 49 0.25 -1.38 10.00
CA ARG A 49 1.02 -2.04 11.07
C ARG A 49 1.35 -3.50 10.76
N LEU A 50 0.39 -4.22 10.18
CA LEU A 50 0.61 -5.61 9.78
C LEU A 50 1.67 -5.70 8.69
N LYS A 51 1.58 -4.85 7.66
CA LYS A 51 2.52 -4.77 6.54
C LYS A 51 3.93 -4.44 7.03
N GLU A 52 4.08 -3.49 7.94
CA GLU A 52 5.35 -3.20 8.62
C GLU A 52 5.89 -4.44 9.36
N LYS A 53 5.05 -5.14 10.13
CA LYS A 53 5.47 -6.37 10.83
C LYS A 53 5.96 -7.45 9.86
N ILE A 54 5.25 -7.65 8.75
CA ILE A 54 5.63 -8.62 7.71
C ILE A 54 6.98 -8.23 7.10
N TYR A 55 7.14 -7.01 6.59
CA TYR A 55 8.39 -6.58 5.97
C TYR A 55 9.57 -6.52 6.93
N SER A 56 9.31 -6.25 8.21
CA SER A 56 10.34 -6.24 9.24
C SER A 56 10.80 -7.65 9.63
N GLY A 57 10.15 -8.71 9.13
CA GLY A 57 10.41 -10.09 9.51
C GLY A 57 10.11 -10.33 10.99
N TYR A 58 9.13 -9.61 11.57
CA TYR A 58 8.86 -9.62 13.02
C TYR A 58 8.71 -11.03 13.60
N TRP A 59 8.12 -11.94 12.83
CA TRP A 59 7.84 -13.32 13.23
C TRP A 59 9.03 -14.27 13.05
N ASP A 60 10.02 -13.87 12.26
CA ASP A 60 11.22 -14.67 11.99
C ASP A 60 12.38 -14.30 12.94
N ARG A 61 12.19 -13.28 13.79
CA ARG A 61 13.24 -12.79 14.70
C ARG A 61 13.43 -13.69 15.89
N THR A 62 14.68 -13.98 16.21
CA THR A 62 15.06 -14.63 17.46
C THR A 62 14.86 -13.67 18.65
N PRO A 63 14.69 -14.20 19.88
CA PRO A 63 14.56 -13.36 21.09
C PRO A 63 15.75 -12.40 21.29
N GLU A 64 16.95 -12.82 20.90
CA GLU A 64 18.18 -12.01 20.98
C GLU A 64 18.16 -10.82 20.02
N ASP A 65 17.65 -11.00 18.80
CA ASP A 65 17.53 -9.92 17.83
C ASP A 65 16.50 -8.87 18.26
N ASN A 66 15.42 -9.29 18.91
CA ASN A 66 14.44 -8.37 19.50
C ASN A 66 15.09 -7.54 20.61
N TYR A 67 15.88 -8.15 21.50
CA TYR A 67 16.61 -7.44 22.54
C TYR A 67 17.62 -6.43 21.95
N ARG A 68 18.40 -6.83 20.94
CA ARG A 68 19.33 -5.92 20.24
C ARG A 68 18.60 -4.74 19.60
N LEU A 69 17.46 -4.97 18.96
CA LEU A 69 16.65 -3.91 18.36
C LEU A 69 16.02 -2.99 19.40
N GLU A 70 15.62 -3.49 20.56
CA GLU A 70 15.16 -2.66 21.67
C GLU A 70 16.28 -1.78 22.22
N MET A 71 17.49 -2.34 22.38
CA MET A 71 18.67 -1.58 22.79
C MET A 71 19.05 -0.54 21.74
N ILE A 72 18.99 -0.89 20.45
CA ILE A 72 19.20 0.06 19.34
C ILE A 72 18.14 1.16 19.38
N LYS A 73 16.85 0.85 19.56
CA LYS A 73 15.80 1.88 19.67
C LYS A 73 15.99 2.81 20.87
N ARG A 74 16.42 2.27 22.01
CA ARG A 74 16.76 3.06 23.20
C ARG A 74 18.00 3.92 22.96
N ASN A 75 19.01 3.37 22.28
CA ASN A 75 20.29 4.04 22.03
C ASN A 75 20.31 4.95 20.78
N LEU A 76 19.36 4.80 19.84
CA LEU A 76 19.12 5.74 18.73
C LEU A 76 18.20 6.91 19.15
N ASN A 77 17.63 6.84 20.35
CA ASN A 77 16.98 7.97 21.01
C ASN A 77 17.84 8.55 22.16
N PRO A 78 19.12 8.92 21.97
CA PRO A 78 19.71 9.94 22.81
C PRO A 78 19.29 11.26 22.16
N ASP A 79 18.13 11.74 22.60
CA ASP A 79 17.92 13.17 22.68
C ASP A 79 17.78 13.89 21.31
N MET A 80 16.67 13.61 20.61
CA MET A 80 16.24 14.45 19.47
C MET A 80 16.19 15.95 19.83
N LYS A 81 16.02 16.29 21.12
CA LYS A 81 16.14 17.66 21.62
C LYS A 81 17.57 18.17 21.55
N ASP A 82 18.58 17.40 21.94
CA ASP A 82 19.99 17.80 21.79
C ASP A 82 20.42 17.89 20.32
N LEU A 83 19.95 17.01 19.46
CA LEU A 83 20.24 17.09 18.01
C LEU A 83 19.58 18.32 17.37
N MET A 84 18.34 18.65 17.76
CA MET A 84 17.65 19.87 17.34
C MET A 84 18.31 21.12 17.93
N ALA A 85 18.77 21.07 19.19
CA ALA A 85 19.50 22.15 19.85
C ALA A 85 20.85 22.39 19.16
N LYS A 86 21.64 21.35 18.90
CA LYS A 86 22.90 21.44 18.15
C LYS A 86 22.68 21.94 16.72
N ARG A 87 21.60 21.53 16.05
CA ARG A 87 21.24 22.05 14.72
C ARG A 87 20.88 23.54 14.76
N ALA A 88 20.14 23.98 15.77
CA ALA A 88 19.79 25.38 15.98
C ALA A 88 21.00 26.24 16.37
N GLU A 89 21.97 25.68 17.09
CA GLU A 89 23.25 26.34 17.39
C GLU A 89 24.14 26.46 16.14
N LEU A 90 24.20 25.41 15.31
CA LEU A 90 24.95 25.42 14.05
C LEU A 90 24.37 26.40 13.03
N SER A 91 23.05 26.58 12.95
CA SER A 91 22.46 27.56 12.03
C SER A 91 22.61 29.01 12.50
N LYS A 92 23.03 29.25 13.75
CA LYS A 92 23.31 30.59 14.28
C LYS A 92 24.79 30.97 14.14
N LYS A 93 25.68 30.01 13.90
CA LYS A 93 27.10 30.27 13.62
C LYS A 93 27.28 30.55 12.13
N GLU A 94 27.26 31.85 11.83
CA GLU A 94 27.74 32.59 10.66
C GLU A 94 27.53 32.01 9.24
N PRO A 95 27.11 32.84 8.27
CA PRO A 95 26.99 32.41 6.89
C PRO A 95 28.36 32.02 6.34
N ILE A 96 28.43 30.84 5.72
CA ILE A 96 29.57 30.38 4.94
C ILE A 96 29.82 31.41 3.85
N VAL A 97 30.82 32.28 4.05
CA VAL A 97 31.28 33.20 3.02
C VAL A 97 31.97 32.34 1.96
N PRO A 98 31.51 32.35 0.69
CA PRO A 98 32.17 31.59 -0.35
C PRO A 98 33.57 32.17 -0.53
N ILE A 99 34.57 31.31 -0.34
CA ILE A 99 35.97 31.61 -0.68
C ILE A 99 35.97 31.91 -2.19
N LYS A 100 36.21 33.18 -2.55
CA LYS A 100 36.48 33.54 -3.94
C LYS A 100 37.82 32.93 -4.32
N VAL A 101 37.76 31.90 -5.16
CA VAL A 101 38.90 31.42 -5.95
C VAL A 101 39.04 32.31 -7.17
#